data_AF-M5UGU6-F1
#
_entry.id   AF-M5UGU6-F1
#
_cell.length_a   1.000
_cell.length_b   1.000
_cell.length_c   1.000
_cell.angle_alpha   90.00
_cell.angle_beta   90.00
_cell.angle_gamma   90.00
#
_symmetry.space_group_name_H-M   'P 1'
#
loop_
_entity.id
_entity.type
_entity.pdbx_description
1 polymer ?
#
loop_
_entity_poly.entity_id
_entity_poly.type
_entity_poly.pdbx_seq_one_letter_code
_entity_poly.pdbx_strand_id
1 'polypeptide(L)'
;MSKIENERLDFAQFPSEELICKLATALECDEDELLILAKKVPSKIKERVFERPEVFAALADCDDKTLDKMMSQIGGRPRRRKSKPA
;
A
#
# COMPACT_ATOMS: atom_id res chain seq x y z
N MET A 1 16.79 -16.10 -14.61
CA MET A 1 16.37 -16.15 -13.20
C MET A 1 16.66 -14.80 -12.59
N SER A 2 15.60 -14.01 -12.41
CA SER A 2 15.67 -12.54 -12.46
C SER A 2 16.12 -11.95 -11.13
N LYS A 3 16.86 -10.83 -11.18
CA LYS A 3 17.41 -10.08 -10.04
C LYS A 3 16.36 -9.62 -9.00
N ILE A 4 15.08 -9.81 -9.31
CA ILE A 4 13.89 -9.55 -8.49
C ILE A 4 13.84 -10.48 -7.26
N GLU A 5 14.45 -11.67 -7.33
CA GLU A 5 14.27 -12.74 -6.33
C GLU A 5 15.15 -12.59 -5.07
N ASN A 6 16.14 -11.69 -5.07
CA ASN A 6 17.23 -11.69 -4.07
C ASN A 6 17.17 -10.59 -3.01
N GLU A 7 16.05 -9.88 -2.81
CA GLU A 7 15.78 -8.99 -1.66
C GLU A 7 16.91 -8.01 -1.25
N ARG A 8 17.80 -7.61 -2.17
CA ARG A 8 18.90 -6.65 -1.93
C ARG A 8 18.61 -5.33 -2.63
N LEU A 9 17.56 -4.63 -2.20
CA LEU A 9 17.14 -3.36 -2.80
C LEU A 9 17.44 -2.19 -1.85
N ASP A 10 18.62 -1.58 -2.02
CA ASP A 10 18.89 -0.18 -1.66
C ASP A 10 17.77 0.71 -2.21
N PHE A 11 17.45 1.83 -1.55
CA PHE A 11 16.33 2.73 -1.88
C PHE A 11 16.24 3.18 -3.37
N ALA A 12 17.30 2.99 -4.15
CA ALA A 12 17.37 3.19 -5.60
C ALA A 12 16.74 2.07 -6.47
N GLN A 13 16.17 1.00 -5.89
CA GLN A 13 15.75 -0.16 -6.69
C GLN A 13 14.23 -0.41 -6.77
N PHE A 14 13.37 0.43 -6.19
CA PHE A 14 11.93 0.35 -6.50
C PHE A 14 11.64 1.04 -7.84
N PRO A 15 10.87 0.41 -8.75
CA PRO A 15 10.53 1.01 -10.04
C PRO A 15 9.83 2.36 -9.87
N SER A 16 9.94 3.25 -10.87
CA SER A 16 9.23 4.53 -10.86
C SER A 16 7.71 4.29 -10.81
N GLU A 17 6.93 5.27 -10.32
CA GLU A 17 5.46 5.18 -10.32
C GLU A 17 4.95 4.91 -11.74
N GLU A 18 5.45 5.65 -12.72
CA GLU A 18 5.12 5.46 -14.13
C GLU A 18 5.39 4.03 -14.62
N LEU A 19 6.52 3.43 -14.23
CA LEU A 19 6.83 2.05 -14.59
C LEU A 19 5.91 1.05 -13.89
N ILE A 20 5.55 1.32 -12.64
CA ILE A 20 4.59 0.50 -11.88
C ILE A 20 3.20 0.53 -12.52
N CYS A 21 2.69 1.70 -12.90
CA CYS A 21 1.40 1.82 -13.59
C CYS A 21 1.40 1.09 -14.95
N LYS A 22 2.50 1.20 -15.71
CA LYS A 22 2.67 0.45 -16.97
C LYS A 22 2.70 -1.07 -16.74
N LEU A 23 3.36 -1.53 -15.69
CA LEU A 23 3.37 -2.95 -15.30
C LEU A 23 1.98 -3.41 -14.86
N ALA A 24 1.27 -2.61 -14.06
CA ALA A 24 -0.08 -2.93 -13.62
C ALA A 24 -1.03 -3.11 -14.81
N THR A 25 -0.93 -2.22 -15.79
CA THR A 25 -1.68 -2.28 -17.05
C THR A 25 -1.30 -3.53 -17.86
N ALA A 26 -0.01 -3.81 -18.04
CA ALA A 26 0.47 -4.93 -18.84
C ALA A 26 0.15 -6.30 -18.21
N LEU A 27 0.06 -6.37 -16.89
CA LEU A 27 -0.24 -7.58 -16.13
C LEU A 27 -1.71 -7.69 -15.73
N GLU A 28 -2.55 -6.72 -16.14
CA GLU A 28 -3.97 -6.63 -15.79
C GLU A 28 -4.23 -6.77 -14.27
N CYS A 29 -3.40 -6.12 -13.46
CA CYS A 29 -3.46 -6.20 -11.99
C CYS A 29 -3.74 -4.84 -11.33
N ASP A 30 -4.05 -4.88 -10.03
CA ASP A 30 -4.37 -3.69 -9.25
C ASP A 30 -3.14 -2.80 -9.05
N GLU A 31 -3.21 -1.58 -9.58
CA GLU A 31 -2.13 -0.59 -9.51
C GLU A 31 -1.79 -0.19 -8.06
N ASP A 32 -2.80 0.01 -7.22
CA ASP A 32 -2.62 0.42 -5.83
C ASP A 32 -1.90 -0.69 -5.05
N GLU A 33 -2.23 -1.96 -5.30
CA GLU A 33 -1.51 -3.09 -4.71
C GLU A 33 -0.02 -3.10 -5.11
N LEU A 34 0.29 -2.84 -6.38
CA LEU A 34 1.68 -2.80 -6.85
C LEU A 34 2.45 -1.59 -6.29
N LEU A 35 1.81 -0.44 -6.17
CA LEU A 35 2.40 0.75 -5.54
C LEU A 35 2.74 0.46 -4.07
N ILE A 36 1.81 -0.16 -3.33
CA ILE A 36 2.04 -0.54 -1.93
C ILE A 36 3.18 -1.57 -1.81
N LEU A 37 3.24 -2.56 -2.70
CA LEU A 37 4.36 -3.53 -2.76
C LEU A 37 5.71 -2.84 -2.99
N ALA A 38 5.73 -1.79 -3.80
CA ALA A 38 6.90 -0.96 -4.04
C ALA A 38 7.16 0.10 -2.95
N LYS A 39 6.45 0.04 -1.80
CA LYS A 39 6.52 1.01 -0.70
C LYS A 39 6.20 2.46 -1.14
N LYS A 40 5.32 2.61 -2.12
CA LYS A 40 4.81 3.90 -2.60
C LYS A 40 3.36 4.08 -2.17
N VAL A 41 2.97 5.33 -1.91
CA VAL A 41 1.61 5.68 -1.52
C VAL A 41 0.77 5.89 -2.78
N PRO A 42 -0.37 5.20 -2.94
CA PRO A 42 -1.32 5.45 -4.02
C PRO A 42 -1.77 6.92 -4.11
N SER A 43 -1.95 7.44 -5.32
CA SER A 43 -2.29 8.85 -5.56
C SER A 43 -3.56 9.29 -4.84
N LYS A 44 -4.60 8.43 -4.86
CA LYS A 44 -5.85 8.66 -4.13
C LYS A 44 -5.64 8.83 -2.62
N ILE A 45 -4.68 8.11 -2.03
CA ILE A 45 -4.37 8.25 -0.60
C ILE A 45 -3.56 9.54 -0.36
N LYS A 46 -2.58 9.85 -1.23
CA LYS A 46 -1.81 11.10 -1.15
C LYS A 46 -2.75 12.32 -1.13
N GLU A 47 -3.70 12.38 -2.06
CA GLU A 47 -4.69 13.48 -2.14
C GLU A 47 -5.50 13.62 -0.84
N ARG A 48 -6.01 12.50 -0.32
CA ARG A 48 -6.82 12.51 0.92
C ARG A 48 -6.04 12.94 2.16
N VAL A 49 -4.74 12.68 2.21
CA VAL A 49 -3.86 13.18 3.28
C VAL A 49 -3.76 14.71 3.24
N PHE A 50 -3.67 15.32 2.05
CA PHE A 50 -3.65 16.78 1.93
C PHE A 50 -5.02 17.43 2.18
N GLU A 51 -6.11 16.75 1.83
CA GLU A 51 -7.46 17.27 2.08
C GLU A 51 -7.86 17.22 3.56
N ARG A 52 -7.45 16.18 4.29
CA ARG A 52 -7.86 15.91 5.68
C ARG A 52 -6.66 15.44 6.53
N PRO A 53 -5.60 16.25 6.66
CA PRO A 53 -4.35 15.84 7.32
C PRO A 53 -4.56 15.39 8.77
N GLU A 54 -5.46 16.04 9.51
CA GLU A 54 -5.78 15.72 10.89
C GLU A 54 -6.40 14.33 11.07
N VAL A 55 -7.19 13.88 10.09
CA VAL A 55 -7.80 12.55 10.12
C VAL A 55 -6.72 11.48 9.94
N PHE A 56 -5.85 11.63 8.95
CA PHE A 56 -4.79 10.66 8.69
C PHE A 56 -3.71 10.65 9.77
N ALA A 57 -3.44 11.79 10.42
CA ALA A 57 -2.60 11.84 11.62
C ALA A 57 -3.22 11.04 12.76
N ALA A 58 -4.51 11.24 13.07
CA ALA A 58 -5.20 10.48 14.11
C ALA A 58 -5.26 8.97 13.77
N LEU A 59 -5.43 8.60 12.50
CA LEU A 59 -5.39 7.21 12.06
C LEU A 59 -4.00 6.58 12.26
N ALA A 60 -2.93 7.33 12.05
CA ALA A 60 -1.56 6.84 12.24
C ALA A 60 -1.23 6.56 13.71
N ASP A 61 -1.89 7.24 14.65
CA ASP A 61 -1.72 7.07 16.09
C ASP A 61 -2.58 5.93 16.69
N CYS A 62 -3.56 5.41 15.93
CA CYS A 62 -4.44 4.35 16.38
C CYS A 62 -3.75 2.99 16.40
N ASP A 63 -4.09 2.15 17.39
CA ASP A 63 -3.67 0.74 17.41
C ASP A 63 -4.48 -0.12 16.42
N ASP A 64 -3.96 -1.30 16.10
CA ASP A 64 -4.60 -2.23 15.16
C ASP A 64 -6.05 -2.55 15.55
N LYS A 65 -6.34 -2.65 16.85
CA LYS A 65 -7.71 -2.93 17.35
C LYS A 65 -8.67 -1.79 17.04
N THR A 66 -8.22 -0.56 17.21
CA THR A 66 -9.01 0.65 16.92
C THR A 66 -9.24 0.78 15.42
N LEU A 67 -8.21 0.52 14.61
CA LEU A 67 -8.31 0.52 13.15
C LEU A 67 -9.27 -0.57 12.64
N ASP A 68 -9.19 -1.80 13.16
CA ASP A 68 -10.10 -2.89 12.79
C ASP A 68 -11.56 -2.57 13.13
N LYS A 69 -11.79 -1.98 14.31
CA LYS A 69 -13.13 -1.52 14.72
C LYS A 69 -13.64 -0.45 13.76
N MET A 70 -12.84 0.55 13.42
CA MET A 70 -13.23 1.60 12.48
C MET A 70 -13.54 1.01 11.10
N MET A 71 -12.72 0.08 10.60
CA MET A 71 -12.94 -0.61 9.32
C MET A 71 -14.29 -1.34 9.31
N SER A 72 -14.66 -2.01 10.40
CA SER A 72 -15.97 -2.67 10.51
C SER A 72 -17.15 -1.69 10.44
N GLN A 73 -17.01 -0.48 11.00
CA GLN A 73 -18.06 0.53 11.03
C GLN A 73 -18.30 1.19 9.67
N ILE A 74 -17.25 1.36 8.87
CA ILE A 74 -17.35 1.97 7.52
C ILE A 74 -17.64 0.93 6.42
N GLY A 75 -17.94 -0.32 6.78
CA GLY A 75 -18.20 -1.41 5.84
C GLY A 75 -16.95 -1.90 5.08
N GLY A 76 -15.76 -1.49 5.52
CA GLY A 76 -14.50 -1.94 4.97
C GLY A 76 -14.21 -3.38 5.38
N ARG A 77 -13.88 -4.25 4.43
CA ARG A 77 -13.32 -5.56 4.76
C ARG A 77 -11.83 -5.38 5.08
N PRO A 78 -11.34 -5.79 6.26
CA PRO A 78 -9.90 -5.84 6.48
C PRO A 78 -9.29 -6.77 5.43
N ARG A 79 -8.33 -6.28 4.62
CA ARG A 79 -7.53 -7.14 3.75
C ARG A 79 -6.81 -8.12 4.69
N ARG A 80 -7.26 -9.38 4.71
CA ARG A 80 -6.59 -10.46 5.47
C ARG A 80 -5.12 -10.48 5.06
N ARG A 81 -4.24 -9.94 5.90
CA ARG A 81 -2.81 -10.22 5.82
C ARG A 81 -2.67 -11.73 6.03
N LYS A 82 -2.31 -12.47 4.98
CA LYS A 82 -1.84 -13.84 5.17
C LYS A 82 -0.58 -13.72 6.03
N SER A 83 -0.67 -14.15 7.28
CA SER A 83 0.51 -14.38 8.12
C SER A 83 1.44 -15.32 7.37
N LYS A 84 2.68 -14.89 7.14
CA LYS A 84 3.76 -15.75 6.63
C LYS A 84 3.88 -16.92 7.64
N PRO A 85 3.76 -18.20 7.23
CA PRO A 85 4.08 -19.29 8.14
C PRO A 85 5.57 -19.21 8.50
N ALA A 86 5.86 -19.52 9.76
CA ALA A 86 7.21 -19.56 10.32
C ALA A 86 8.10 -20.59 9.62
#